data_AF-A0A2N1A3Q0-F1
#
_entry.id   AF-A0A2N1A3Q0-F1
#
_cell.length_a   1.000
_cell.length_b   1.000
_cell.length_c   1.000
_cell.angle_alpha   90.00
_cell.angle_beta   90.00
_cell.angle_gamma   90.00
#
_symmetry.space_group_name_H-M   'P 1'
#
loop_
_entity.id
_entity.type
_entity.pdbx_description
1 polymer ?
#
loop_
_entity_poly.entity_id
_entity_poly.type
_entity_poly.pdbx_seq_one_letter_code
_entity_poly.pdbx_strand_id
1 'polypeptide(L)'
;YIDLDAQELAEIEAIQAAIEENDEPIEDVETAAGETGDGGSSSAVDFSRDGAETQASSDFQTEGFDFASQNVEITDNSALQLAVTTEIIEPQPQPDTTVIDQDISYAENQSVDAVVGTLKANADVASYTFENGGKITADGYYTINNAGQITITAVGAAAHVNNFEQDDNDNSGDYVVIAKDTALNETEFTLTLAESDIDEIAPSVVAQTVTYAENQVSGAEVGSLAENTDVASYVFKDSNSQTSEDGFYSIDNAGKITITDAGATATLMILKRMIMATAVTMWLLPKTRH
;
A
#
# COMPACT_ATOMS: atom_id res chain seq x y z
N TYR A 1 -9.91 -43.98 -18.16
CA TYR A 1 -9.19 -45.21 -18.53
C TYR A 1 -7.94 -45.20 -17.69
N ILE A 2 -7.81 -46.13 -16.74
CA ILE A 2 -6.55 -46.31 -16.01
C ILE A 2 -5.64 -47.02 -17.01
N ASP A 3 -4.54 -46.38 -17.40
CA ASP A 3 -3.55 -46.94 -18.30
C ASP A 3 -2.64 -47.85 -17.47
N LEU A 4 -3.06 -49.10 -17.29
CA LEU A 4 -2.27 -50.10 -16.58
C LEU A 4 -1.25 -50.66 -17.56
N ASP A 5 0.03 -50.57 -17.22
CA ASP A 5 1.07 -51.16 -18.03
C ASP A 5 1.07 -52.70 -17.91
N ALA A 6 1.81 -53.37 -18.80
CA ALA A 6 1.84 -54.84 -18.84
C ALA A 6 2.43 -55.47 -17.57
N GLN A 7 3.22 -54.70 -16.80
CA GLN A 7 3.79 -55.17 -15.55
C GLN A 7 2.77 -55.08 -14.41
N GLU A 8 2.03 -53.98 -14.32
CA GLU A 8 0.93 -53.81 -13.36
C GLU A 8 -0.16 -54.87 -13.56
N LEU A 9 -0.46 -55.25 -14.81
CA LEU A 9 -1.41 -56.31 -15.10
C LEU A 9 -0.93 -57.68 -14.59
N ALA A 10 0.37 -57.97 -14.73
CA ALA A 10 0.97 -59.23 -14.27
C ALA A 10 1.05 -59.29 -12.73
N GLU A 11 1.30 -58.16 -12.08
CA GLU A 11 1.28 -58.06 -10.61
C GLU A 11 -0.13 -58.30 -10.05
N ILE A 12 -1.17 -57.75 -10.68
CA ILE A 12 -2.56 -57.99 -10.29
C ILE A 12 -2.91 -59.48 -10.44
N GLU A 13 -2.51 -60.12 -11.54
CA GLU A 13 -2.75 -61.55 -11.77
C GLU A 13 -2.04 -62.43 -10.74
N ALA A 14 -0.80 -62.08 -10.36
CA ALA A 14 -0.05 -62.79 -9.32
C ALA A 14 -0.69 -62.65 -7.93
N ILE A 15 -1.22 -61.47 -7.59
CA ILE A 15 -1.92 -61.25 -6.31
C ILE A 15 -3.23 -62.04 -6.26
N GLN A 16 -3.98 -62.09 -7.38
CA GLN A 16 -5.22 -62.87 -7.44
C GLN A 16 -4.95 -64.37 -7.25
N ALA A 17 -3.90 -64.91 -7.88
CA ALA A 17 -3.50 -66.30 -7.68
C ALA A 17 -3.10 -66.60 -6.23
N ALA A 18 -2.41 -65.69 -5.55
CA ALA A 18 -1.98 -65.88 -4.17
C ALA A 18 -3.15 -65.85 -3.15
N ILE A 19 -4.22 -65.12 -3.44
CA ILE A 19 -5.42 -65.10 -2.59
C ILE A 19 -6.18 -66.42 -2.75
N GLU A 20 -6.34 -66.90 -3.98
CA GLU A 20 -7.12 -68.10 -4.28
C GLU A 20 -6.42 -69.40 -3.85
N GLU A 21 -5.09 -69.40 -3.75
CA GLU A 21 -4.31 -70.51 -3.17
C GLU A 21 -4.48 -70.65 -1.64
N ASN A 22 -4.91 -69.59 -0.95
CA ASN A 22 -4.95 -69.54 0.51
C ASN A 22 -6.36 -69.36 1.09
N ASP A 23 -7.40 -69.57 0.27
CA ASP A 23 -8.82 -69.46 0.65
C ASP A 23 -9.37 -70.76 1.28
N GLU A 24 -8.58 -71.37 2.18
CA GLU A 24 -9.06 -72.48 2.99
C GLU A 24 -9.95 -71.95 4.12
N PRO A 25 -11.14 -72.55 4.37
CA PRO A 25 -12.00 -72.16 5.47
C PRO A 25 -11.26 -72.33 6.81
N ILE A 26 -11.30 -71.29 7.65
CA ILE A 26 -10.74 -71.34 9.00
C ILE A 26 -11.59 -72.33 9.82
N GLU A 27 -10.94 -73.37 10.37
CA GLU A 27 -11.59 -74.35 11.26
C GLU A 27 -12.26 -73.66 12.47
N ASP A 28 -13.46 -74.10 12.82
CA ASP A 28 -14.17 -73.63 14.01
C ASP A 28 -13.35 -73.91 15.28
N VAL A 29 -13.11 -72.88 16.09
CA VAL A 29 -12.40 -73.02 17.37
C VAL A 29 -13.32 -73.61 18.44
N GLU A 30 -13.10 -74.88 18.79
CA GLU A 30 -13.73 -75.54 19.94
C GLU A 30 -13.42 -74.77 21.24
N THR A 31 -14.46 -74.46 22.04
CA THR A 31 -14.27 -73.78 23.32
C THR A 31 -13.65 -74.70 24.36
N ALA A 32 -12.64 -74.24 25.10
CA ALA A 32 -11.90 -75.01 26.11
C ALA A 32 -12.69 -75.41 27.38
N ALA A 33 -14.03 -75.29 27.37
CA ALA A 33 -14.86 -75.72 28.48
C ALA A 33 -15.23 -77.20 28.28
N GLY A 34 -14.42 -78.08 28.85
CA GLY A 34 -14.69 -79.52 28.86
C GLY A 34 -16.07 -79.83 29.48
N GLU A 35 -16.87 -80.58 28.73
CA GLU A 35 -18.18 -81.12 29.09
C GLU A 35 -18.09 -82.20 30.19
N THR A 36 -17.67 -81.85 31.39
CA THR A 36 -17.91 -82.69 32.59
C THR A 36 -17.70 -81.88 33.87
N GLY A 37 -18.78 -81.36 34.43
CA GLY A 37 -18.82 -80.84 35.79
C GLY A 37 -18.99 -81.98 36.81
N ASP A 38 -17.94 -82.26 37.57
CA ASP A 38 -18.01 -83.02 38.83
C ASP A 38 -18.15 -81.98 39.96
N GLY A 39 -19.37 -81.86 40.51
CA GLY A 39 -19.66 -81.04 41.67
C GLY A 39 -18.99 -81.58 42.94
N GLY A 40 -17.72 -81.24 43.14
CA GLY A 40 -16.96 -81.57 44.33
C GLY A 40 -17.33 -80.69 45.53
N SER A 41 -18.05 -81.26 46.50
CA SER A 41 -18.25 -80.67 47.83
C SER A 41 -17.00 -80.89 48.71
N SER A 42 -16.35 -79.82 49.16
CA SER A 42 -15.22 -79.88 50.09
C SER A 42 -15.69 -79.62 51.53
N SER A 43 -15.47 -80.57 52.44
CA SER A 43 -15.70 -80.38 53.89
C SER A 43 -14.61 -79.51 54.52
N ALA A 44 -14.98 -78.64 55.46
CA ALA A 44 -14.04 -77.75 56.15
C ALA A 44 -13.13 -78.52 57.13
N VAL A 45 -11.82 -78.25 57.06
CA VAL A 45 -10.80 -78.71 58.01
C VAL A 45 -10.64 -77.64 59.09
N ASP A 46 -10.73 -78.02 60.36
CA ASP A 46 -10.59 -77.11 61.50
C ASP A 46 -9.12 -77.06 61.99
N PHE A 47 -8.57 -75.85 62.15
CA PHE A 47 -7.20 -75.62 62.60
C PHE A 47 -7.21 -74.97 63.99
N SER A 48 -6.86 -75.72 65.03
CA SER A 48 -6.67 -75.20 66.39
C SER A 48 -5.23 -74.71 66.58
N ARG A 49 -5.03 -73.43 66.93
CA ARG A 49 -3.74 -72.88 67.39
C ARG A 49 -3.71 -72.83 68.91
N ASP A 50 -2.63 -73.32 69.52
CA ASP A 50 -2.46 -73.43 70.98
C ASP A 50 -1.86 -72.17 71.64
N GLY A 51 -1.63 -71.11 70.85
CA GLY A 51 -1.16 -69.80 71.34
C GLY A 51 0.30 -69.77 71.77
N ALA A 52 1.10 -70.82 71.48
CA ALA A 52 2.53 -70.87 71.82
C ALA A 52 3.44 -70.18 70.78
N GLU A 53 2.87 -69.46 69.82
CA GLU A 53 3.65 -68.78 68.78
C GLU A 53 4.22 -67.45 69.27
N THR A 54 5.53 -67.29 69.16
CA THR A 54 6.24 -66.04 69.46
C THR A 54 5.88 -64.97 68.42
N GLN A 55 5.13 -63.95 68.82
CA GLN A 55 4.91 -62.78 67.96
C GLN A 55 6.18 -61.92 67.96
N ALA A 56 6.76 -61.70 66.79
CA ALA A 56 7.77 -60.67 66.62
C ALA A 56 7.11 -59.30 66.81
N SER A 57 7.43 -58.62 67.93
CA SER A 57 7.10 -57.20 68.12
C SER A 57 8.27 -56.38 67.63
N SER A 58 8.10 -55.62 66.55
CA SER A 58 9.01 -54.53 66.23
C SER A 58 8.42 -53.26 66.79
N ASP A 59 9.09 -52.70 67.81
CA ASP A 59 8.78 -51.37 68.31
C ASP A 59 9.09 -50.34 67.21
N PHE A 60 8.07 -49.66 66.71
CA PHE A 60 8.26 -48.56 65.76
C PHE A 60 8.61 -47.29 66.55
N GLN A 61 9.89 -46.93 66.60
CA GLN A 61 10.35 -45.65 67.15
C GLN A 61 10.05 -44.52 66.14
N THR A 62 9.20 -43.56 66.51
CA THR A 62 8.89 -42.36 65.70
C THR A 62 9.70 -41.13 66.08
N GLU A 63 10.69 -41.27 66.96
CA GLU A 63 11.55 -40.17 67.41
C GLU A 63 12.56 -39.83 66.31
N GLY A 64 12.16 -38.99 65.36
CA GLY A 64 13.07 -38.46 64.34
C GLY A 64 12.46 -38.08 63.01
N PHE A 65 11.29 -37.45 62.97
CA PHE A 65 10.85 -36.72 61.79
C PHE A 65 10.53 -35.27 62.16
N ASP A 66 11.58 -34.47 62.28
CA ASP A 66 11.44 -33.02 62.25
C ASP A 66 11.16 -32.62 60.79
N PHE A 67 9.88 -32.53 60.43
CA PHE A 67 9.47 -32.07 59.11
C PHE A 67 9.65 -30.56 59.04
N ALA A 68 10.86 -30.11 58.71
CA ALA A 68 11.01 -28.81 58.09
C ALA A 68 10.21 -28.85 56.78
N SER A 69 9.15 -28.06 56.70
CA SER A 69 8.31 -27.87 55.51
C SER A 69 9.17 -27.54 54.29
N GLN A 70 9.54 -28.57 53.53
CA GLN A 70 10.00 -28.45 52.16
C GLN A 70 9.07 -29.31 51.31
N ASN A 71 8.45 -28.68 50.32
CA ASN A 71 7.60 -29.32 49.34
C ASN A 71 8.46 -30.28 48.50
N VAL A 72 8.59 -31.53 48.93
CA VAL A 72 9.18 -32.60 48.12
C VAL A 72 8.05 -33.23 47.33
N GLU A 73 7.95 -32.84 46.06
CA GLU A 73 7.12 -33.52 45.08
C GLU A 73 7.79 -34.85 44.72
N ILE A 74 7.10 -35.97 44.98
CA ILE A 74 7.58 -37.31 44.60
C ILE A 74 6.97 -37.65 43.24
N THR A 75 7.78 -37.65 42.19
CA THR A 75 7.37 -38.01 40.82
C THR A 75 7.59 -39.50 40.57
N ASP A 76 6.60 -40.18 39.98
CA ASP A 76 6.68 -41.59 39.56
C ASP A 76 7.59 -41.74 38.33
N ASN A 77 8.70 -42.47 38.49
CA ASN A 77 9.76 -42.60 37.48
C ASN A 77 9.59 -43.84 36.57
N SER A 78 8.39 -44.41 36.46
CA SER A 78 8.17 -45.67 35.73
C SER A 78 7.62 -45.51 34.30
N ALA A 79 7.48 -44.30 33.77
CA ALA A 79 7.12 -44.07 32.37
C ALA A 79 8.39 -43.87 31.53
N LEU A 80 8.57 -44.69 30.49
CA LEU A 80 9.54 -44.43 29.41
C LEU A 80 9.18 -43.09 28.76
N GLN A 81 9.78 -42.02 29.26
CA GLN A 81 9.62 -40.68 28.75
C GLN A 81 10.41 -40.61 27.44
N LEU A 82 9.73 -40.84 26.33
CA LEU A 82 10.21 -40.37 25.03
C LEU A 82 10.32 -38.85 25.18
N ALA A 83 11.55 -38.37 25.38
CA ALA A 83 11.83 -36.94 25.40
C ALA A 83 11.68 -36.41 23.96
N VAL A 84 10.44 -36.33 23.48
CA VAL A 84 10.09 -35.42 22.41
C VAL A 84 10.06 -34.06 23.09
N THR A 85 11.21 -33.41 23.11
CA THR A 85 11.28 -31.96 23.28
C THR A 85 10.60 -31.35 22.07
N THR A 86 9.27 -31.25 22.13
CA THR A 86 8.58 -30.25 21.32
C THR A 86 8.92 -28.96 22.02
N GLU A 87 9.98 -28.29 21.56
CA GLU A 87 10.07 -26.85 21.79
C GLU A 87 8.79 -26.28 21.20
N ILE A 88 7.80 -26.02 22.05
CA ILE A 88 6.81 -25.01 21.73
C ILE A 88 7.64 -23.73 21.75
N ILE A 89 8.19 -23.38 20.59
CA ILE A 89 8.66 -22.03 20.35
C ILE A 89 7.39 -21.20 20.52
N GLU A 90 7.20 -20.62 21.70
CA GLU A 90 6.30 -19.49 21.82
C GLU A 90 6.75 -18.52 20.74
N PRO A 91 5.89 -18.11 19.79
CA PRO A 91 6.28 -17.13 18.80
C PRO A 91 6.87 -15.97 19.59
N GLN A 92 8.18 -15.75 19.41
CA GLN A 92 8.82 -14.57 19.98
C GLN A 92 7.94 -13.40 19.57
N PRO A 93 7.58 -12.47 20.48
CA PRO A 93 6.85 -11.28 20.09
C PRO A 93 7.63 -10.65 18.93
N GLN A 94 7.08 -10.79 17.72
CA GLN A 94 7.65 -10.19 16.53
C GLN A 94 7.61 -8.68 16.76
N PRO A 95 8.63 -7.94 16.30
CA PRO A 95 8.55 -6.49 16.35
C PRO A 95 7.25 -6.08 15.65
N ASP A 96 6.35 -5.43 16.40
CA ASP A 96 5.14 -4.86 15.83
C ASP A 96 5.59 -3.89 14.73
N THR A 97 5.16 -4.13 13.49
CA THR A 97 5.60 -3.32 12.35
C THR A 97 5.06 -1.92 12.55
N THR A 98 5.88 -1.04 13.14
CA THR A 98 5.41 0.31 13.49
C THR A 98 5.40 1.16 12.23
N VAL A 99 4.22 1.40 11.68
CA VAL A 99 3.98 2.34 10.59
C VAL A 99 3.16 3.51 11.11
N ILE A 100 3.41 4.70 10.59
CA ILE A 100 2.67 5.92 10.92
C ILE A 100 2.06 6.49 9.65
N ASP A 101 1.02 7.31 9.82
CA ASP A 101 0.39 8.03 8.71
C ASP A 101 1.44 8.86 7.95
N GLN A 102 1.25 8.96 6.63
CA GLN A 102 2.16 9.67 5.74
C GLN A 102 1.39 10.62 4.83
N ASP A 103 1.87 11.85 4.76
CA ASP A 103 1.37 12.86 3.84
C ASP A 103 2.40 13.07 2.73
N ILE A 104 1.98 12.94 1.49
CA ILE A 104 2.80 13.16 0.30
C ILE A 104 2.08 14.15 -0.60
N SER A 105 2.80 15.20 -1.02
CA SER A 105 2.33 16.09 -2.06
C SER A 105 3.05 15.87 -3.38
N TYR A 106 2.32 16.00 -4.47
CA TYR A 106 2.81 15.91 -5.85
C TYR A 106 2.22 17.06 -6.66
N ALA A 107 2.94 17.51 -7.68
CA ALA A 107 2.42 18.53 -8.58
C ALA A 107 1.34 17.91 -9.47
N GLU A 108 0.31 18.66 -9.85
CA GLU A 108 -0.70 18.20 -10.81
C GLU A 108 -0.11 17.93 -12.22
N ASN A 109 -0.96 17.58 -13.19
CA ASN A 109 -0.56 17.38 -14.59
C ASN A 109 0.49 16.29 -14.80
N GLN A 110 0.48 15.26 -13.94
CA GLN A 110 1.36 14.12 -14.04
C GLN A 110 1.06 13.28 -15.28
N SER A 111 2.12 12.79 -15.94
CA SER A 111 1.99 11.82 -17.01
C SER A 111 1.63 10.44 -16.46
N VAL A 112 1.00 9.60 -17.28
CA VAL A 112 0.79 8.18 -16.98
C VAL A 112 2.10 7.52 -16.53
N ASP A 113 2.02 6.70 -15.47
CA ASP A 113 3.15 6.00 -14.86
C ASP A 113 4.20 6.92 -14.19
N ALA A 114 3.90 8.20 -13.99
CA ALA A 114 4.75 9.09 -13.20
C ALA A 114 4.74 8.68 -11.72
N VAL A 115 5.90 8.78 -11.08
CA VAL A 115 6.04 8.56 -9.64
C VAL A 115 5.61 9.82 -8.91
N VAL A 116 4.50 9.75 -8.20
CA VAL A 116 3.94 10.88 -7.43
C VAL A 116 4.46 10.89 -5.99
N GLY A 117 5.00 9.77 -5.51
CA GLY A 117 5.43 9.65 -4.13
C GLY A 117 6.29 8.44 -3.86
N THR A 118 6.94 8.44 -2.71
CA THR A 118 7.55 7.23 -2.15
C THR A 118 7.39 7.28 -0.65
N LEU A 119 6.82 6.22 -0.08
CA LEU A 119 6.69 6.08 1.36
C LEU A 119 8.06 6.14 2.03
N LYS A 120 8.10 6.67 3.24
CA LYS A 120 9.29 6.63 4.09
C LYS A 120 9.77 5.19 4.26
N ALA A 121 11.04 4.97 3.97
CA ALA A 121 11.65 3.65 4.10
C ALA A 121 11.52 3.12 5.53
N ASN A 122 11.04 1.89 5.65
CA ASN A 122 10.94 1.15 6.89
C ASN A 122 11.57 -0.23 6.68
N ALA A 123 12.58 -0.56 7.47
CA ALA A 123 13.35 -1.81 7.32
C ALA A 123 12.56 -3.05 7.76
N ASP A 124 11.53 -2.88 8.59
CA ASP A 124 10.69 -3.96 9.08
C ASP A 124 9.59 -4.34 8.07
N VAL A 125 9.33 -3.47 7.07
CA VAL A 125 8.31 -3.71 6.04
C VAL A 125 8.90 -4.41 4.83
N ALA A 126 8.31 -5.54 4.45
CA ALA A 126 8.66 -6.31 3.25
C ALA A 126 7.79 -5.96 2.03
N SER A 127 6.53 -5.56 2.24
CA SER A 127 5.62 -5.21 1.15
C SER A 127 4.48 -4.28 1.59
N TYR A 128 3.88 -3.59 0.63
CA TYR A 128 2.72 -2.72 0.82
C TYR A 128 1.56 -3.12 -0.10
N THR A 129 0.32 -3.05 0.38
CA THR A 129 -0.90 -3.17 -0.41
C THR A 129 -1.90 -2.11 0.04
N PHE A 130 -2.90 -1.77 -0.77
CA PHE A 130 -4.04 -0.98 -0.29
C PHE A 130 -5.02 -1.84 0.51
N GLU A 131 -6.01 -1.24 1.17
CA GLU A 131 -7.06 -1.94 1.94
C GLU A 131 -7.80 -3.03 1.15
N ASN A 132 -7.86 -2.90 -0.18
CA ASN A 132 -8.44 -3.90 -1.08
C ASN A 132 -7.54 -5.15 -1.28
N GLY A 133 -6.39 -5.22 -0.59
CA GLY A 133 -5.38 -6.27 -0.70
C GLY A 133 -4.56 -6.24 -2.00
N GLY A 134 -4.80 -5.25 -2.87
CA GLY A 134 -4.17 -5.10 -4.17
C GLY A 134 -3.02 -4.09 -4.19
N LYS A 135 -2.39 -3.96 -5.36
CA LYS A 135 -1.35 -2.95 -5.65
C LYS A 135 -1.91 -1.68 -6.28
N ILE A 136 -3.21 -1.64 -6.54
CA ILE A 136 -3.91 -0.52 -7.18
C ILE A 136 -5.03 -0.09 -6.23
N THR A 137 -5.22 1.21 -6.05
CA THR A 137 -6.31 1.79 -5.27
C THR A 137 -7.68 1.36 -5.81
N ALA A 138 -8.72 1.44 -4.98
CA ALA A 138 -10.06 0.98 -5.36
C ALA A 138 -10.67 1.79 -6.53
N ASP A 139 -10.37 3.09 -6.59
CA ASP A 139 -10.71 3.99 -7.70
C ASP A 139 -9.85 3.78 -8.97
N GLY A 140 -8.74 3.05 -8.84
CA GLY A 140 -7.81 2.79 -9.92
C GLY A 140 -6.79 3.91 -10.17
N TYR A 141 -6.73 4.97 -9.36
CA TYR A 141 -5.89 6.14 -9.62
C TYR A 141 -4.40 5.93 -9.37
N TYR A 142 -4.05 5.14 -8.36
CA TYR A 142 -2.65 4.96 -7.94
C TYR A 142 -2.26 3.49 -7.84
N THR A 143 -0.97 3.24 -8.02
CA THR A 143 -0.34 1.97 -7.69
C THR A 143 0.74 2.13 -6.65
N ILE A 144 1.02 1.07 -5.90
CA ILE A 144 2.13 1.00 -4.94
C ILE A 144 2.97 -0.25 -5.17
N ASN A 145 4.30 -0.12 -5.17
CA ASN A 145 5.21 -1.28 -5.24
C ASN A 145 5.72 -1.70 -3.84
N ASN A 146 6.46 -2.81 -3.75
CA ASN A 146 6.97 -3.31 -2.46
C ASN A 146 7.98 -2.37 -1.79
N ALA A 147 8.62 -1.49 -2.55
CA ALA A 147 9.53 -0.46 -2.02
C ALA A 147 8.78 0.81 -1.57
N GLY A 148 7.44 0.83 -1.65
CA GLY A 148 6.63 1.98 -1.27
C GLY A 148 6.60 3.10 -2.31
N GLN A 149 7.07 2.87 -3.53
CA GLN A 149 6.92 3.84 -4.62
C GLN A 149 5.47 3.88 -5.08
N ILE A 150 4.91 5.09 -5.15
CA ILE A 150 3.54 5.36 -5.56
C ILE A 150 3.55 5.99 -6.94
N THR A 151 2.75 5.44 -7.84
CA THR A 151 2.72 5.80 -9.25
C THR A 151 1.29 6.07 -9.69
N ILE A 152 1.07 7.15 -10.44
CA ILE A 152 -0.25 7.49 -10.99
C ILE A 152 -0.55 6.62 -12.22
N THR A 153 -1.76 6.06 -12.31
CA THR A 153 -2.18 5.21 -13.43
C THR A 153 -2.68 6.03 -14.61
N ALA A 154 -3.01 5.36 -15.71
CA ALA A 154 -3.73 5.98 -16.82
C ALA A 154 -5.13 6.50 -16.43
N VAL A 155 -5.78 5.88 -15.45
CA VAL A 155 -7.09 6.33 -14.95
C VAL A 155 -6.90 7.56 -14.06
N GLY A 156 -5.93 7.53 -13.16
CA GLY A 156 -5.60 8.67 -12.28
C GLY A 156 -5.15 9.90 -13.07
N ALA A 157 -4.29 9.72 -14.08
CA ALA A 157 -3.80 10.84 -14.90
C ALA A 157 -4.91 11.53 -15.71
N ALA A 158 -6.05 10.87 -15.92
CA ALA A 158 -7.22 11.42 -16.60
C ALA A 158 -8.35 11.84 -15.63
N ALA A 159 -8.16 11.63 -14.33
CA ALA A 159 -9.12 11.95 -13.29
C ALA A 159 -8.86 13.35 -12.71
N HIS A 160 -9.79 13.80 -11.86
CA HIS A 160 -9.69 15.09 -11.16
C HIS A 160 -8.50 15.16 -10.21
N VAL A 161 -8.01 14.01 -9.71
CA VAL A 161 -6.83 13.91 -8.83
C VAL A 161 -5.50 14.24 -9.53
N ASN A 162 -5.55 14.84 -10.70
CA ASN A 162 -4.40 15.26 -11.49
C ASN A 162 -4.66 16.60 -12.20
N ASN A 163 -5.62 17.37 -11.68
CA ASN A 163 -6.14 18.60 -12.22
C ASN A 163 -6.69 19.44 -11.06
N PHE A 164 -5.86 20.33 -10.56
CA PHE A 164 -6.09 21.09 -9.34
C PHE A 164 -7.33 21.98 -9.45
N GLU A 165 -7.58 22.58 -10.61
CA GLU A 165 -8.74 23.45 -10.81
C GLU A 165 -10.04 22.69 -11.14
N GLN A 166 -10.02 21.37 -11.22
CA GLN A 166 -11.24 20.61 -11.50
C GLN A 166 -12.19 20.59 -10.31
N ASP A 167 -11.66 20.51 -9.09
CA ASP A 167 -12.44 20.43 -7.86
C ASP A 167 -11.91 21.45 -6.82
N ASP A 168 -12.60 22.59 -6.72
CA ASP A 168 -12.22 23.79 -5.94
C ASP A 168 -11.87 23.56 -4.45
N ASN A 169 -12.04 22.35 -3.90
CA ASN A 169 -11.74 22.04 -2.50
C ASN A 169 -11.34 20.56 -2.22
N ASP A 170 -11.07 19.74 -3.25
CA ASP A 170 -10.80 18.30 -3.08
C ASP A 170 -9.51 17.86 -3.79
N ASN A 171 -8.43 18.59 -3.54
CA ASN A 171 -7.10 18.34 -4.09
C ASN A 171 -6.29 17.33 -3.24
N SER A 172 -6.97 16.50 -2.44
CA SER A 172 -6.33 15.53 -1.55
C SER A 172 -7.18 14.29 -1.37
N GLY A 173 -6.55 13.11 -1.33
CA GLY A 173 -7.23 11.85 -1.05
C GLY A 173 -6.51 11.01 0.00
N ASP A 174 -7.29 10.40 0.88
CA ASP A 174 -6.80 9.47 1.92
C ASP A 174 -6.95 8.02 1.46
N TYR A 175 -5.89 7.24 1.61
CA TYR A 175 -5.84 5.82 1.25
C TYR A 175 -5.35 5.00 2.43
N VAL A 176 -6.08 3.96 2.80
CA VAL A 176 -5.61 2.99 3.79
C VAL A 176 -4.62 2.03 3.12
N VAL A 177 -3.41 1.97 3.68
CA VAL A 177 -2.32 1.12 3.22
C VAL A 177 -2.00 0.09 4.28
N ILE A 178 -1.86 -1.16 3.86
CA ILE A 178 -1.43 -2.30 4.65
C ILE A 178 0.05 -2.54 4.39
N ALA A 179 0.88 -2.37 5.41
CA ALA A 179 2.27 -2.80 5.42
C ALA A 179 2.38 -4.23 5.97
N LYS A 180 3.19 -5.07 5.33
CA LYS A 180 3.46 -6.44 5.80
C LYS A 180 4.94 -6.67 6.01
N ASP A 181 5.29 -7.29 7.13
CA ASP A 181 6.66 -7.76 7.38
C ASP A 181 6.97 -9.07 6.63
N THR A 182 8.17 -9.61 6.85
CA THR A 182 8.60 -10.89 6.26
C THR A 182 7.86 -12.12 6.81
N ALA A 183 7.25 -12.02 7.99
CA ALA A 183 6.42 -13.06 8.60
C ALA A 183 4.93 -12.91 8.24
N LEU A 184 4.59 -11.91 7.42
CA LEU A 184 3.24 -11.56 6.99
C LEU A 184 2.34 -10.98 8.10
N ASN A 185 2.92 -10.43 9.16
CA ASN A 185 2.15 -9.60 10.09
C ASN A 185 1.78 -8.29 9.40
N GLU A 186 0.57 -7.82 9.64
CA GLU A 186 0.00 -6.66 8.95
C GLU A 186 -0.16 -5.48 9.89
N THR A 187 0.08 -4.27 9.36
CA THR A 187 -0.23 -3.02 10.05
C THR A 187 -0.79 -2.02 9.05
N GLU A 188 -1.89 -1.37 9.43
CA GLU A 188 -2.56 -0.35 8.63
C GLU A 188 -2.10 1.05 9.02
N PHE A 189 -2.02 1.94 8.03
CA PHE A 189 -1.82 3.37 8.22
C PHE A 189 -2.50 4.16 7.10
N THR A 190 -2.69 5.45 7.32
CA THR A 190 -3.28 6.36 6.34
C THR A 190 -2.21 7.01 5.48
N LEU A 191 -2.38 6.95 4.16
CA LEU A 191 -1.60 7.69 3.18
C LEU A 191 -2.46 8.81 2.61
N THR A 192 -2.08 10.06 2.87
CA THR A 192 -2.68 11.24 2.25
C THR A 192 -1.87 11.62 1.01
N LEU A 193 -2.53 11.71 -0.15
CA LEU A 193 -1.94 12.19 -1.39
C LEU A 193 -2.59 13.53 -1.75
N ALA A 194 -1.80 14.61 -1.81
CA ALA A 194 -2.28 15.96 -2.07
C ALA A 194 -1.63 16.61 -3.30
N GLU A 195 -2.44 17.15 -4.19
CA GLU A 195 -1.98 17.89 -5.36
C GLU A 195 -1.46 19.28 -4.96
N SER A 196 -0.43 19.73 -5.66
CA SER A 196 0.03 21.12 -5.66
C SER A 196 -0.33 21.77 -6.98
N ASP A 197 -0.94 22.95 -6.86
CA ASP A 197 -1.29 23.87 -7.93
C ASP A 197 -0.06 24.28 -8.77
N ILE A 198 -0.16 24.11 -10.09
CA ILE A 198 0.77 24.65 -11.07
C ILE A 198 0.06 25.75 -11.86
N ASP A 199 0.68 26.92 -11.96
CA ASP A 199 0.13 28.00 -12.79
C ASP A 199 0.20 27.67 -14.29
N GLU A 200 -0.96 27.34 -14.85
CA GLU A 200 -1.19 27.01 -16.27
C GLU A 200 -2.26 27.86 -16.95
N ILE A 201 -2.94 28.69 -16.17
CA ILE A 201 -3.99 29.57 -16.69
C ILE A 201 -3.32 30.78 -17.32
N ALA A 202 -3.48 30.91 -18.64
CA ALA A 202 -2.96 32.08 -19.35
C ALA A 202 -3.61 33.37 -18.81
N PRO A 203 -2.85 34.48 -18.71
CA PRO A 203 -3.39 35.76 -18.26
C PRO A 203 -4.60 36.20 -19.09
N SER A 204 -5.66 36.64 -18.41
CA SER A 204 -6.86 37.14 -19.07
C SER A 204 -6.75 38.63 -19.34
N VAL A 205 -6.67 39.05 -20.60
CA VAL A 205 -6.56 40.46 -21.01
C VAL A 205 -7.71 40.88 -21.91
N VAL A 206 -8.36 42.01 -21.58
CA VAL A 206 -9.35 42.64 -22.44
C VAL A 206 -8.66 43.65 -23.35
N ALA A 207 -9.11 43.74 -24.61
CA ALA A 207 -8.59 44.75 -25.52
C ALA A 207 -8.86 46.17 -25.00
N GLN A 208 -7.83 47.00 -24.99
CA GLN A 208 -7.89 48.39 -24.52
C GLN A 208 -7.58 49.33 -25.66
N THR A 209 -8.16 50.54 -25.60
CA THR A 209 -7.84 51.63 -26.52
C THR A 209 -7.28 52.78 -25.70
N VAL A 210 -6.11 53.26 -26.13
CA VAL A 210 -5.43 54.40 -25.53
C VAL A 210 -5.40 55.53 -26.55
N THR A 211 -5.71 56.74 -26.11
CA THR A 211 -5.64 57.96 -26.93
C THR A 211 -4.72 58.97 -26.27
N TYR A 212 -3.90 59.64 -27.05
CA TYR A 212 -2.99 60.69 -26.57
C TYR A 212 -3.00 61.89 -27.51
N ALA A 213 -2.57 63.05 -27.00
CA ALA A 213 -2.46 64.25 -27.81
C ALA A 213 -1.32 64.12 -28.82
N GLU A 214 -1.49 64.65 -30.03
CA GLU A 214 -0.42 64.69 -31.03
C GLU A 214 0.79 65.54 -30.57
N ASN A 215 1.92 65.41 -31.27
CA ASN A 215 3.17 66.16 -31.02
C ASN A 215 3.79 65.91 -29.63
N GLN A 216 3.79 64.65 -29.18
CA GLN A 216 4.48 64.26 -27.95
C GLN A 216 6.00 64.32 -28.12
N VAL A 217 6.69 64.61 -27.01
CA VAL A 217 8.15 64.59 -26.94
C VAL A 217 8.64 63.22 -26.50
N SER A 218 9.86 62.86 -26.87
CA SER A 218 10.48 61.62 -26.41
C SER A 218 10.41 61.48 -24.89
N GLY A 219 10.08 60.28 -24.42
CA GLY A 219 9.90 59.97 -23.00
C GLY A 219 8.55 60.40 -22.42
N ALA A 220 7.68 61.05 -23.20
CA ALA A 220 6.33 61.37 -22.75
C ALA A 220 5.48 60.09 -22.62
N GLU A 221 4.75 59.98 -21.51
CA GLU A 221 3.73 58.95 -21.35
C GLU A 221 2.56 59.25 -22.28
N VAL A 222 2.25 58.29 -23.14
CA VAL A 222 1.15 58.38 -24.11
C VAL A 222 -0.03 57.48 -23.73
N GLY A 223 0.06 56.84 -22.57
CA GLY A 223 -1.05 56.24 -21.86
C GLY A 223 -0.59 55.05 -21.02
N SER A 224 -1.55 54.37 -20.42
CA SER A 224 -1.32 53.22 -19.58
C SER A 224 -2.45 52.21 -19.78
N LEU A 225 -2.10 50.92 -19.76
CA LEU A 225 -3.08 49.85 -19.68
C LEU A 225 -3.67 49.80 -18.27
N ALA A 226 -4.92 49.36 -18.14
CA ALA A 226 -5.52 49.07 -16.86
C ALA A 226 -4.70 48.01 -16.11
N GLU A 227 -4.55 48.19 -14.80
CA GLU A 227 -3.87 47.24 -13.93
C GLU A 227 -4.53 45.87 -14.04
N ASN A 228 -3.69 44.83 -14.18
CA ASN A 228 -4.13 43.45 -14.28
C ASN A 228 -3.17 42.58 -13.46
N THR A 229 -3.69 42.00 -12.39
CA THR A 229 -2.93 41.14 -11.47
C THR A 229 -2.43 39.85 -12.11
N ASP A 230 -3.07 39.41 -13.19
CA ASP A 230 -2.73 38.18 -13.90
C ASP A 230 -1.54 38.38 -14.85
N VAL A 231 -1.14 39.63 -15.11
CA VAL A 231 -0.09 39.96 -16.09
C VAL A 231 1.17 40.44 -15.40
N ALA A 232 2.25 39.65 -15.49
CA ALA A 232 3.55 40.00 -14.93
C ALA A 232 4.38 40.98 -15.81
N SER A 233 4.14 40.98 -17.13
CA SER A 233 4.87 41.83 -18.07
C SER A 233 4.14 42.00 -19.40
N TYR A 234 4.49 43.05 -20.13
CA TYR A 234 3.95 43.35 -21.46
C TYR A 234 5.05 43.39 -22.52
N VAL A 235 4.74 42.90 -23.71
CA VAL A 235 5.57 43.02 -24.91
C VAL A 235 4.70 43.27 -26.12
N PHE A 236 5.25 43.93 -27.15
CA PHE A 236 4.60 44.03 -28.45
C PHE A 236 4.78 42.69 -29.20
N LYS A 237 3.67 42.13 -29.70
CA LYS A 237 3.68 40.85 -30.42
C LYS A 237 4.60 40.84 -31.63
N ASP A 238 4.61 41.93 -32.40
CA ASP A 238 5.32 41.97 -33.68
C ASP A 238 6.84 42.02 -33.51
N SER A 239 7.34 42.61 -32.42
CA SER A 239 8.76 42.70 -32.09
C SER A 239 9.23 41.71 -31.03
N ASN A 240 8.28 41.09 -30.32
CA ASN A 240 8.52 40.28 -29.11
C ASN A 240 9.40 41.02 -28.08
N SER A 241 9.21 42.34 -27.94
CA SER A 241 10.00 43.24 -27.10
C SER A 241 9.12 44.30 -26.44
N GLN A 242 9.65 44.94 -25.40
CA GLN A 242 9.04 46.12 -24.77
C GLN A 242 9.08 47.38 -25.66
N THR A 243 9.66 47.29 -26.86
CA THR A 243 9.63 48.35 -27.88
C THR A 243 8.87 47.86 -29.10
N SER A 244 8.00 48.67 -29.68
CA SER A 244 7.26 48.35 -30.90
C SER A 244 8.20 48.10 -32.09
N GLU A 245 7.73 47.35 -33.10
CA GLU A 245 8.54 46.99 -34.28
C GLU A 245 9.02 48.21 -35.08
N ASP A 246 8.19 49.25 -35.16
CA ASP A 246 8.56 50.55 -35.76
C ASP A 246 9.50 51.39 -34.89
N GLY A 247 9.74 50.95 -33.65
CA GLY A 247 10.55 51.64 -32.66
C GLY A 247 9.89 52.84 -32.01
N PHE A 248 8.61 53.15 -32.28
CA PHE A 248 7.96 54.41 -31.87
C PHE A 248 7.47 54.42 -30.43
N TYR A 249 7.11 53.27 -29.88
CA TYR A 249 6.56 53.15 -28.54
C TYR A 249 7.35 52.16 -27.71
N SER A 250 7.43 52.43 -26.42
CA SER A 250 7.82 51.45 -25.41
C SER A 250 6.69 51.20 -24.44
N ILE A 251 6.65 50.01 -23.86
CA ILE A 251 5.74 49.64 -22.76
C ILE A 251 6.58 49.06 -21.63
N ASP A 252 6.28 49.42 -20.38
CA ASP A 252 6.89 48.79 -19.21
C ASP A 252 6.05 47.62 -18.67
N ASN A 253 6.59 46.89 -17.69
CA ASN A 253 5.88 45.77 -17.04
C ASN A 253 4.55 46.17 -16.37
N ALA A 254 4.37 47.43 -15.98
CA ALA A 254 3.13 47.93 -15.39
C ALA A 254 2.11 48.38 -16.45
N GLY A 255 2.44 48.28 -17.74
CA GLY A 255 1.57 48.65 -18.84
C GLY A 255 1.64 50.14 -19.20
N LYS A 256 2.63 50.88 -18.71
CA LYS A 256 2.83 52.29 -19.05
C LYS A 256 3.45 52.42 -20.42
N ILE A 257 2.79 53.15 -21.31
CA ILE A 257 3.20 53.33 -22.71
C ILE A 257 3.88 54.69 -22.86
N THR A 258 5.07 54.70 -23.45
CA THR A 258 5.88 55.91 -23.65
C THR A 258 6.26 56.04 -25.13
N ILE A 259 6.33 57.28 -25.64
CA ILE A 259 6.87 57.53 -26.98
C ILE A 259 8.40 57.60 -26.94
N THR A 260 9.07 56.95 -27.89
CA THR A 260 10.53 56.93 -27.98
C THR A 260 11.09 58.14 -28.75
N ASP A 261 12.41 58.27 -28.82
CA ASP A 261 13.07 59.24 -29.70
C ASP A 261 12.68 59.05 -31.18
N ALA A 262 12.60 57.80 -31.64
CA ALA A 262 12.21 57.48 -33.02
C ALA A 262 10.75 57.87 -33.28
N GLY A 263 9.86 57.59 -32.32
CA GLY A 263 8.45 57.98 -32.42
C GLY A 263 8.24 59.48 -32.41
N ALA A 264 8.95 60.21 -31.54
CA ALA A 264 8.84 61.66 -31.43
C ALA A 264 9.43 62.40 -32.65
N THR A 265 10.40 61.80 -33.35
CA THR A 265 11.01 62.35 -34.57
C THR A 265 10.36 61.85 -35.86
N ALA A 266 9.48 60.84 -35.78
CA ALA A 266 8.72 60.35 -36.90
C ALA A 266 7.87 61.49 -37.48
N THR A 267 8.31 62.02 -38.61
CA THR A 267 7.72 63.20 -39.28
C THR A 267 6.28 62.94 -39.80
N LEU A 268 5.73 61.74 -39.58
CA LEU A 268 4.39 61.33 -39.99
C LEU A 268 3.28 61.67 -38.97
N MET A 269 3.57 62.38 -37.87
CA MET A 269 2.55 62.93 -36.95
C MET A 269 2.06 64.34 -37.32
N ILE A 270 2.36 64.83 -38.52
CA ILE A 270 1.67 65.99 -39.08
C ILE A 270 1.05 65.56 -40.42
N LEU A 271 -0.28 65.48 -40.44
CA LEU A 271 -1.13 65.29 -41.63
C LEU A 271 -1.52 63.84 -42.01
N LYS A 272 -2.37 63.20 -41.20
CA LYS A 272 -3.34 62.22 -41.72
C LYS A 272 -4.69 62.28 -41.01
N ARG A 273 -5.43 63.37 -41.26
CA ARG A 273 -6.90 63.24 -41.31
C ARG A 273 -7.22 62.42 -42.56
N MET A 274 -7.36 61.11 -42.40
CA MET A 274 -8.05 60.28 -43.38
C MET A 274 -8.92 59.29 -42.63
N ILE A 275 -10.23 59.47 -42.79
CA ILE A 275 -11.26 58.53 -42.39
C ILE A 275 -10.86 57.13 -42.89
N MET A 276 -10.52 56.24 -41.98
CA MET A 276 -10.69 54.80 -42.15
C MET A 276 -11.07 54.23 -40.79
N ALA A 277 -12.34 53.85 -40.69
CA ALA A 277 -12.83 52.98 -39.64
C ALA A 277 -12.11 51.63 -39.74
N THR A 278 -11.37 51.26 -38.70
CA THR A 278 -11.31 49.89 -38.18
C THR A 278 -10.59 49.95 -36.85
N ALA A 279 -11.23 49.43 -35.81
CA ALA A 279 -10.62 49.24 -34.50
C ALA A 279 -9.26 48.55 -34.65
N VAL A 280 -8.26 48.98 -33.87
CA VAL A 280 -7.14 48.11 -33.51
C VAL A 280 -7.77 46.98 -32.70
N THR A 281 -8.23 45.98 -33.42
CA THR A 281 -8.81 44.79 -32.82
C THR A 281 -7.63 43.90 -32.58
N MET A 282 -7.13 43.91 -31.36
CA MET A 282 -6.12 42.96 -30.90
C MET A 282 -6.81 41.59 -30.80
N TRP A 283 -6.95 40.92 -31.94
CA TRP A 283 -7.46 39.55 -32.00
C TRP A 283 -6.35 38.61 -31.53
N LEU A 284 -6.53 38.01 -30.36
CA LEU A 284 -5.90 36.73 -30.05
C LEU A 284 -6.49 35.69 -31.03
N LEU A 285 -5.64 35.04 -31.81
CA LEU A 285 -5.99 33.82 -32.52
C LEU A 285 -5.28 32.62 -31.85
N PRO A 286 -5.96 31.46 -31.79
CA PRO A 286 -5.55 30.31 -30.98
C PRO A 286 -4.38 29.55 -31.60
N LYS A 287 -3.62 28.85 -30.74
CA LYS A 287 -2.55 27.90 -31.09
C LYS A 287 -3.04 26.87 -32.12
N THR A 288 -2.33 26.73 -33.24
CA THR A 288 -2.28 25.45 -33.97
C THR A 288 -1.24 24.56 -33.32
N ARG A 289 -1.69 23.40 -32.83
CA ARG A 289 -0.86 22.26 -32.44
C ARG A 289 0.00 21.80 -33.61
N HIS A 290 1.25 21.43 -33.32
CA HIS A 290 1.92 20.28 -33.92
C HIS A 290 2.53 19.45 -32.80
#